data_AF-M1G1U6-F1
#
_entry.id   AF-M1G1U6-F1
#
_cell.length_a   1.000
_cell.length_b   1.000
_cell.length_c   1.000
_cell.angle_alpha   90.00
_cell.angle_beta   90.00
_cell.angle_gamma   90.00
#
_symmetry.space_group_name_H-M   'P 1'
#
loop_
_entity.id
_entity.type
_entity.pdbx_description
1 polymer ?
#
loop_
_entity_poly.entity_id
_entity_poly.type
_entity_poly.pdbx_seq_one_letter_code
_entity_poly.pdbx_strand_id
1 'polypeptide(L)'
;VVHQIASGLEAVHRANIVHRDLKPENCLFLDVRKDSPLKIMDFGLSSVEEFTDPVVGLFGSIDYVSPEALSQGKITTKSDMWSLGVILYILLSGY
;
A
#
# COMPACT_ATOMS: atom_id res chain seq x y z
N VAL A 1 3.56 10.33 -10.34
CA VAL A 1 3.80 9.40 -9.20
C VAL A 1 2.51 8.78 -8.72
N VAL A 2 1.64 9.50 -8.01
CA VAL A 2 0.40 8.95 -7.39
C VAL A 2 -0.51 8.21 -8.37
N HIS A 3 -0.71 8.73 -9.59
CA HIS A 3 -1.47 8.02 -10.63
C HIS A 3 -0.91 6.62 -10.93
N GLN A 4 0.42 6.45 -11.01
CA GLN A 4 1.02 5.14 -11.27
C GLN A 4 0.89 4.19 -10.07
N ILE A 5 0.97 4.71 -8.84
CA ILE A 5 0.72 3.92 -7.62
C ILE A 5 -0.74 3.45 -7.60
N ALA A 6 -1.70 4.34 -7.86
CA ALA A 6 -3.12 4.01 -7.92
C ALA A 6 -3.43 2.95 -9.00
N SER A 7 -2.86 3.09 -10.20
CA SER A 7 -3.00 2.10 -11.27
C SER A 7 -2.36 0.75 -10.90
N GLY A 8 -1.23 0.76 -10.18
CA GLY A 8 -0.62 -0.45 -9.63
C GLY A 8 -1.50 -1.13 -8.60
N LEU A 9 -2.05 -0.37 -7.64
CA LEU A 9 -2.99 -0.88 -6.64
C LEU A 9 -4.26 -1.42 -7.26
N GLU A 10 -4.80 -0.78 -8.30
CA GLU A 10 -5.95 -1.30 -9.02
C GLU A 10 -5.70 -2.72 -9.55
N ALA A 11 -4.52 -2.96 -10.14
CA ALA A 11 -4.15 -4.30 -10.60
C ALA A 11 -4.03 -5.30 -9.45
N VAL A 12 -3.43 -4.89 -8.32
CA VAL A 12 -3.29 -5.72 -7.11
C VAL A 12 -4.66 -6.06 -6.52
N HIS A 13 -5.55 -5.08 -6.38
CA HIS A 13 -6.90 -5.24 -5.82
C HIS A 13 -7.80 -6.08 -6.74
N ARG A 14 -7.68 -5.96 -8.06
CA ARG A 14 -8.37 -6.85 -9.02
C ARG A 14 -7.94 -8.30 -8.92
N ALA A 15 -6.74 -8.57 -8.39
CA ALA A 15 -6.27 -9.91 -8.09
C ALA A 15 -6.69 -10.39 -6.68
N ASN A 16 -7.60 -9.68 -6.00
CA ASN A 16 -8.03 -9.93 -4.61
C ASN A 16 -6.89 -9.89 -3.59
N ILE A 17 -5.81 -9.16 -3.89
CA ILE A 17 -4.67 -8.97 -3.00
C ILE A 17 -4.82 -7.62 -2.31
N VAL A 18 -4.56 -7.58 -1.00
CA VAL A 18 -4.35 -6.35 -0.23
C VAL A 18 -2.85 -6.25 0.07
N HIS A 19 -2.22 -5.12 -0.23
CA HIS A 19 -0.78 -4.93 -0.10
C HIS A 19 -0.33 -4.89 1.36
N ARG A 20 -1.05 -4.12 2.19
CA ARG A 20 -0.89 -3.96 3.66
C ARG A 20 0.34 -3.22 4.17
N ASP A 21 1.39 -3.09 3.37
CA ASP A 21 2.58 -2.29 3.72
C ASP A 21 2.94 -1.27 2.64
N LEU A 22 1.93 -0.56 2.13
CA LEU A 22 2.18 0.47 1.12
C LEU A 22 2.82 1.70 1.77
N LYS A 23 4.01 2.06 1.29
CA LYS A 23 4.81 3.19 1.76
C LYS A 23 5.76 3.67 0.65
N PRO A 24 6.36 4.87 0.75
CA PRO A 24 7.25 5.39 -0.27
C PRO A 24 8.42 4.46 -0.62
N GLU A 25 8.98 3.76 0.37
CA GLU A 25 10.09 2.82 0.21
C GLU A 25 9.73 1.62 -0.69
N ASN A 26 8.44 1.27 -0.74
CA ASN A 26 7.90 0.18 -1.55
C ASN A 26 7.38 0.65 -2.93
N CYS A 27 7.66 1.90 -3.32
CA CYS A 27 7.26 2.49 -4.59
C CYS A 27 8.48 2.95 -5.38
N LEU A 28 9.12 2.03 -6.12
CA LEU A 28 10.40 2.29 -6.81
C LEU A 28 10.24 2.57 -8.30
N PHE A 29 11.15 3.37 -8.84
CA PHE A 29 11.35 3.51 -10.27
C PHE A 29 12.26 2.38 -10.79
N LEU A 30 11.95 1.84 -11.98
CA LEU A 30 12.74 0.75 -12.57
C LEU A 30 14.20 1.14 -12.87
N ASP A 31 14.41 2.41 -13.18
CA ASP A 31 15.70 3.00 -13.53
C ASP A 31 15.70 4.51 -13.27
N VAL A 32 16.85 5.16 -13.51
CA VAL A 32 17.09 6.59 -13.20
C VAL A 32 16.55 7.58 -14.24
N ARG A 33 15.90 7.11 -15.31
CA ARG A 33 15.37 8.00 -16.35
C ARG A 33 14.15 8.76 -15.82
N LYS A 34 13.91 9.98 -16.33
CA LYS A 34 12.80 10.83 -15.88
C LYS A 34 11.41 10.23 -16.13
N ASP A 35 11.29 9.42 -17.17
CA ASP A 35 10.06 8.74 -17.60
C ASP A 35 9.98 7.29 -17.10
N SER A 36 10.90 6.89 -16.22
CA SER A 36 10.95 5.56 -15.63
C SER A 36 9.61 5.19 -14.99
N PRO A 37 9.05 4.00 -15.29
CA PRO A 37 7.82 3.57 -14.68
C PRO A 37 8.06 3.21 -13.20
N LEU A 38 7.09 3.59 -12.37
CA LEU A 38 7.03 3.23 -10.96
C LEU A 38 6.43 1.82 -10.82
N LYS A 39 6.97 1.05 -9.88
CA LYS A 39 6.51 -0.29 -9.51
C LYS A 39 6.27 -0.34 -8.00
N ILE A 40 5.20 -1.03 -7.62
CA ILE A 40 4.93 -1.42 -6.24
C ILE A 40 5.68 -2.72 -5.98
N MET A 41 6.31 -2.82 -4.82
CA MET A 41 7.10 -3.99 -4.41
C MET A 41 6.84 -4.36 -2.95
N ASP A 42 7.44 -5.47 -2.53
CA ASP A 42 7.35 -6.03 -1.18
C ASP A 42 5.93 -6.44 -0.76
N PHE A 43 5.52 -7.59 -1.29
CA PHE A 43 4.26 -8.25 -0.97
C PHE A 43 4.39 -9.19 0.23
N GLY A 44 5.46 -9.06 1.05
CA GLY A 44 5.73 -9.97 2.17
C GLY A 44 4.65 -9.96 3.26
N LEU A 45 3.91 -8.85 3.36
CA LEU A 45 2.77 -8.68 4.28
C LEU A 45 1.41 -8.75 3.57
N SER A 46 1.39 -9.02 2.27
CA SER A 46 0.16 -9.02 1.50
C SER A 46 -0.73 -10.21 1.84
N SER A 47 -2.04 -10.01 1.70
CA SER A 47 -3.06 -11.01 2.03
C SER A 47 -4.10 -11.11 0.94
N VAL A 48 -4.68 -12.30 0.79
CA VAL A 48 -5.87 -12.51 -0.06
C VAL A 48 -7.10 -12.50 0.86
N GLU A 49 -8.10 -11.65 0.55
CA GLU A 49 -9.25 -11.38 1.45
C GLU A 49 -10.01 -12.64 1.91
N GLU A 50 -9.95 -13.75 1.16
CA GLU A 50 -10.66 -15.00 1.49
C GLU A 50 -9.83 -16.01 2.30
N PHE A 51 -8.50 -15.90 2.33
CA PHE A 51 -7.61 -16.98 2.81
C PHE A 51 -6.74 -16.61 4.00
N THR A 52 -6.86 -15.39 4.51
CA THR A 52 -5.93 -14.86 5.51
C THR A 52 -6.66 -14.53 6.80
N ASP A 53 -6.18 -15.07 7.92
CA ASP A 53 -6.74 -14.78 9.25
C ASP A 53 -6.75 -13.25 9.49
N PRO A 54 -7.83 -12.67 10.05
CA PRO A 54 -7.89 -11.24 10.32
C PRO A 54 -6.88 -10.80 11.40
N VAL A 55 -6.38 -11.75 12.21
CA VAL A 55 -5.40 -11.53 13.28
C VAL A 55 -3.98 -11.62 12.74
N VAL A 56 -3.67 -10.81 11.74
CA VAL A 56 -2.27 -10.54 11.41
C VAL A 56 -1.91 -9.33 12.27
N GLY A 57 -0.96 -9.52 13.20
CA GLY A 57 -0.51 -8.53 14.19
C GLY A 57 -0.12 -7.17 13.59
N LEU A 58 0.34 -6.25 14.42
CA LEU A 58 0.76 -4.92 13.97
C LEU A 58 2.01 -5.04 13.06
N PHE A 59 1.77 -5.32 11.78
CA PHE A 59 2.79 -5.46 10.75
C PHE A 59 2.58 -4.33 9.75
N GLY A 60 3.64 -3.56 9.49
CA GLY A 60 3.65 -2.40 8.60
C GLY A 60 4.32 -1.19 9.23
N SER A 61 4.69 -0.20 8.42
CA SER A 61 5.21 1.08 8.92
C SER A 61 4.07 1.91 9.53
N ILE A 62 4.07 2.06 10.87
CA ILE A 62 2.97 2.65 11.69
C ILE A 62 2.37 3.93 11.09
N ASP A 63 3.20 4.80 10.51
CA ASP A 63 2.77 6.10 9.95
C ASP A 63 1.79 5.96 8.75
N TYR A 64 1.76 4.81 8.09
CA TYR A 64 0.95 4.54 6.89
C TYR A 64 -0.20 3.57 7.16
N VAL A 65 -0.31 3.04 8.38
CA VAL A 65 -1.29 2.01 8.73
C VAL A 65 -2.68 2.62 8.89
N SER A 66 -3.67 1.97 8.27
CA SER A 66 -5.09 2.35 8.39
C SER A 66 -5.64 2.20 9.82
N PRO A 67 -6.62 3.01 10.25
CA PRO A 67 -7.20 2.93 11.59
C PRO A 67 -7.76 1.55 11.93
N GLU A 68 -8.40 0.90 10.96
CA GLU A 68 -8.94 -0.45 11.12
C GLU A 68 -7.85 -1.50 11.34
N ALA A 69 -6.67 -1.34 10.72
CA ALA A 69 -5.54 -2.24 10.97
C ALA A 69 -4.94 -2.03 12.37
N LEU A 70 -4.90 -0.78 12.86
CA LEU A 70 -4.46 -0.48 14.24
C LEU A 70 -5.42 -1.03 15.29
N SER A 71 -6.73 -0.98 15.02
CA SER A 71 -7.76 -1.48 15.93
C SER A 71 -8.01 -2.98 15.81
N GLN A 72 -7.16 -3.73 15.09
CA GLN A 72 -7.35 -5.16 14.80
C GLN A 72 -8.71 -5.48 14.15
N GLY A 73 -9.23 -4.51 13.40
CA GLY A 73 -10.43 -4.66 12.57
C GLY A 73 -10.14 -5.40 11.26
N LYS A 74 -11.18 -5.56 10.44
CA LYS A 74 -11.06 -6.24 9.15
C LYS A 74 -10.28 -5.37 8.16
N ILE A 75 -9.10 -5.83 7.76
CA ILE A 75 -8.28 -5.23 6.72
C ILE A 75 -8.88 -5.58 5.35
N THR A 76 -8.94 -4.57 4.47
CA THR A 76 -9.48 -4.72 3.11
C THR A 76 -8.64 -3.92 2.13
N THR A 77 -8.97 -4.00 0.84
CA THR A 77 -8.39 -3.11 -0.19
C THR A 77 -8.46 -1.60 0.15
N LYS A 78 -9.41 -1.19 1.01
CA LYS A 78 -9.53 0.21 1.48
C LYS A 78 -8.37 0.61 2.40
N SER A 79 -7.75 -0.34 3.08
CA SER A 79 -6.60 -0.06 3.94
C SER A 79 -5.39 0.39 3.13
N ASP A 80 -5.17 -0.15 1.91
CA ASP A 80 -4.13 0.36 1.00
C ASP A 80 -4.45 1.78 0.49
N MET A 81 -5.74 2.10 0.34
CA MET A 81 -6.18 3.45 -0.09
C MET A 81 -5.92 4.50 0.99
N TRP A 82 -5.99 4.11 2.27
CA TRP A 82 -5.55 4.97 3.38
C TRP A 82 -4.05 5.28 3.25
N SER A 83 -3.21 4.25 3.09
CA SER A 83 -1.77 4.42 2.92
C SER A 83 -1.43 5.29 1.71
N LEU A 84 -2.14 5.13 0.59
CA LEU A 84 -2.01 6.01 -0.58
C LEU A 84 -2.34 7.47 -0.25
N GLY A 85 -3.36 7.71 0.59
CA GLY A 85 -3.72 9.03 1.09
C GLY A 85 -2.59 9.68 1.89
N VAL A 86 -1.96 8.92 2.79
CA VAL A 86 -0.79 9.39 3.56
C VAL A 86 0.38 9.70 2.62
N ILE A 87 0.68 8.83 1.64
CA ILE A 87 1.73 9.07 0.64
C ILE A 87 1.43 10.34 -0.17
N LEU A 88 0.18 10.53 -0.62
CA LEU A 88 -0.24 11.73 -1.35
C LEU A 88 -0.03 12.99 -0.51
N TYR A 89 -0.40 12.94 0.78
CA TYR A 89 -0.17 14.04 1.70
C TYR A 89 1.31 14.41 1.76
N ILE A 90 2.19 13.45 2.07
CA ILE A 90 3.65 13.64 2.15
C ILE A 90 4.22 14.20 0.86
N LEU A 91 3.77 13.72 -0.31
CA LEU A 91 4.24 14.21 -1.60
C LEU A 91 3.84 15.67 -1.88
N LEU A 92 2.78 16.17 -1.24
CA LEU A 92 2.31 17.55 -1.37
C LEU A 92 2.88 18.47 -0.27
N SER A 93 3.09 17.96 0.93
CA SER A 93 3.51 18.73 2.12
C SER A 93 5.02 18.67 2.39
N GLY A 94 5.67 17.54 2.07
CA GLY A 94 7.06 17.24 2.42
C GLY A 94 7.27 16.70 3.84
N TYR A 95 6.20 16.39 4.58
CA TYR A 95 6.21 15.82 5.94
C TYR A 95 4.96 14.99 6.22
#